data_AF-A0A820PD00-F1
#
_entry.id   AF-A0A820PD00-F1
#
_cell.length_a   1.000
_cell.length_b   1.000
_cell.length_c   1.000
_cell.angle_alpha   90.00
_cell.angle_beta   90.00
_cell.angle_gamma   90.00
#
_symmetry.space_group_name_H-M   'P 1'
#
loop_
_entity.id
_entity.type
_entity.pdbx_description
1 polymer ?
#
loop_
_entity_poly.entity_id
_entity_poly.type
_entity_poly.pdbx_seq_one_letter_code
_entity_poly.pdbx_strand_id
1 'polypeptide(L)'
;IKGTDKIRTLRSCTVALLTILHSWIGFTAFCQSRNSSIRLLVNCLIVQSEPMKMSILDLLYDLLNLDTPAPCDSYEAALKSTYPIWNLTTVEVLFTLASQKESNGHW
;
A
#
# COMPACT_ATOMS: atom_id res chain seq x y z
N ILE A 1 -23.30 19.27 6.18
CA ILE A 1 -22.20 19.04 5.22
C ILE A 1 -22.45 17.68 4.58
N LYS A 2 -22.83 17.67 3.30
CA LYS A 2 -23.38 16.50 2.58
C LYS A 2 -22.24 15.50 2.34
N GLY A 3 -22.52 14.19 2.42
CA GLY A 3 -21.49 13.14 2.31
C GLY A 3 -20.64 13.19 1.02
N THR A 4 -21.17 13.77 -0.05
CA THR A 4 -20.48 13.99 -1.33
C THR A 4 -19.32 14.98 -1.25
N ASP A 5 -19.40 15.98 -0.38
CA ASP A 5 -18.35 17.00 -0.22
C ASP A 5 -17.11 16.37 0.43
N LYS A 6 -17.31 15.47 1.40
CA LYS A 6 -16.22 14.77 2.11
C LYS A 6 -15.41 13.88 1.18
N ILE A 7 -16.07 13.13 0.30
CA ILE A 7 -15.40 12.25 -0.67
C ILE A 7 -14.54 13.06 -1.64
N ARG A 8 -15.06 14.20 -2.12
CA ARG A 8 -14.32 15.09 -3.02
C ARG A 8 -13.09 15.69 -2.34
N THR A 9 -13.23 16.16 -1.10
CA THR A 9 -12.13 16.70 -0.31
C THR A 9 -11.06 15.63 -0.06
N LEU A 10 -11.46 14.41 0.31
CA LEU A 10 -10.53 13.28 0.50
C LEU A 10 -9.73 13.02 -0.77
N ARG A 11 -10.40 12.90 -1.92
CA ARG A 11 -9.72 12.70 -3.22
C ARG A 11 -8.72 13.81 -3.55
N SER A 12 -9.10 15.07 -3.31
CA SER A 12 -8.21 16.22 -3.52
C SER A 12 -6.99 16.18 -2.60
N CYS A 13 -7.16 15.79 -1.33
CA CYS A 13 -6.05 15.61 -0.40
C CYS A 13 -5.12 14.47 -0.83
N THR A 14 -5.67 13.35 -1.29
CA THR A 14 -4.90 12.20 -1.80
C THR A 14 -3.99 12.62 -2.95
N VAL A 15 -4.52 13.31 -3.95
CA VAL A 15 -3.74 13.79 -5.11
C VAL A 15 -2.64 14.78 -4.70
N ALA A 16 -2.94 15.70 -3.78
CA ALA A 16 -1.97 16.66 -3.28
C ALA A 16 -0.83 15.97 -2.51
N LEU A 17 -1.17 15.02 -1.63
CA LEU A 17 -0.19 14.20 -0.91
C LEU A 17 0.67 13.38 -1.88
N LEU A 18 0.07 12.80 -2.91
CA LEU A 18 0.79 12.04 -3.92
C LEU A 18 1.82 12.92 -4.65
N THR A 19 1.41 14.12 -5.03
CA THR A 19 2.30 15.11 -5.68
C THR A 19 3.48 15.49 -4.79
N ILE A 20 3.26 15.65 -3.49
CA ILE A 20 4.31 15.96 -2.52
C ILE A 20 5.25 14.77 -2.31
N LEU A 21 4.70 13.56 -2.18
CA LEU A 21 5.47 12.34 -1.92
C LEU A 21 6.26 11.87 -3.15
N HIS A 22 5.82 12.22 -4.36
CA HIS A 22 6.56 11.97 -5.61
C HIS A 22 7.75 12.92 -5.79
N SER A 23 7.79 14.03 -5.05
CA SER A 23 8.95 14.93 -4.98
C SER A 23 9.92 14.44 -3.91
N TRP A 24 11.19 14.23 -4.27
CA TRP A 24 12.24 13.79 -3.34
C TRP A 24 12.40 14.72 -2.12
N ILE A 25 12.20 16.03 -2.32
CA ILE A 25 12.27 17.04 -1.26
C ILE A 25 11.03 16.96 -0.35
N GLY A 26 9.86 16.76 -0.95
CA GLY A 26 8.61 16.58 -0.22
C GLY A 26 8.63 15.31 0.62
N PHE A 27 9.12 14.20 0.06
CA PHE A 27 9.25 12.93 0.73
C PHE A 27 10.22 12.97 1.92
N THR A 28 11.40 13.56 1.74
CA THR A 28 12.37 13.70 2.83
C THR A 28 11.83 14.58 3.95
N ALA A 29 11.23 15.73 3.64
CA ALA A 29 10.57 16.58 4.63
C ALA A 29 9.41 15.87 5.35
N PHE A 30 8.63 15.04 4.64
CA PHE A 30 7.52 14.28 5.19
C PHE A 30 7.98 13.22 6.21
N CYS A 31 9.17 12.67 5.99
CA CYS A 31 9.77 11.63 6.82
C CYS A 31 10.70 12.15 7.92
N GLN A 32 11.21 13.38 7.83
CA GLN A 32 12.25 13.92 8.71
C GLN A 32 11.75 14.46 10.06
N SER A 33 10.44 14.68 10.22
CA SER A 33 9.85 15.15 11.48
C SER A 33 9.94 14.08 12.59
N ARG A 34 10.26 14.50 13.82
CA ARG A 34 10.27 13.68 15.05
C ARG A 34 8.94 12.95 15.31
N ASN A 35 7.84 13.53 14.82
CA ASN A 35 6.55 12.89 14.61
C ASN A 35 6.35 12.77 13.10
N SER A 36 6.89 11.71 12.50
CA SER A 36 6.92 11.60 11.05
C SER A 36 5.50 11.62 10.50
N SER A 37 5.24 12.45 9.50
CA SER A 37 3.91 12.56 8.88
C SER A 37 3.47 11.21 8.31
N ILE A 38 4.44 10.36 7.96
CA ILE A 38 4.21 8.96 7.58
C ILE A 38 3.65 8.11 8.74
N ARG A 39 4.10 8.32 9.98
CA ARG A 39 3.52 7.65 11.16
C ARG A 39 2.07 8.09 11.37
N LEU A 40 1.77 9.37 11.13
CA LEU A 40 0.40 9.86 11.20
C LEU A 40 -0.49 9.22 10.13
N LEU A 41 0.03 9.10 8.90
CA LEU A 41 -0.65 8.45 7.78
C LEU A 41 -0.91 6.96 8.05
N VAL A 42 0.06 6.25 8.63
CA VAL A 42 -0.11 4.86 9.10
C VAL A 42 -1.12 4.78 10.24
N ASN A 43 -1.12 5.73 11.18
CA ASN A 43 -2.12 5.75 12.26
C ASN A 43 -3.55 5.94 11.72
N CYS A 44 -3.72 6.66 10.61
CA CYS A 44 -5.03 6.80 9.97
C CYS A 44 -5.56 5.46 9.40
N LEU A 45 -4.69 4.52 9.01
CA LEU A 45 -5.11 3.16 8.60
C LEU A 45 -5.69 2.34 9.77
N ILE A 46 -5.32 2.67 11.01
CA ILE A 46 -5.80 1.98 12.21
C ILE A 46 -7.25 2.39 12.54
N VAL A 47 -7.70 3.55 12.08
CA VAL A 47 -9.07 4.05 12.29
C VAL A 47 -10.11 3.20 11.55
N GLN A 48 -11.24 2.88 12.17
CA GLN A 48 -12.29 1.97 11.66
C GLN A 48 -13.11 2.46 10.44
N SER A 49 -12.66 3.50 9.72
CA SER A 49 -13.38 4.01 8.55
C SER A 49 -12.89 3.34 7.26
N GLU A 50 -13.64 2.35 6.77
CA GLU A 50 -13.47 1.71 5.45
C GLU A 50 -13.05 2.69 4.33
N PRO A 51 -13.80 3.78 4.05
CA PRO A 51 -13.46 4.68 2.94
C PRO A 51 -12.14 5.43 3.13
N MET A 52 -11.73 5.68 4.39
CA MET A 52 -10.45 6.30 4.69
C MET A 52 -9.29 5.33 4.44
N LYS A 53 -9.46 4.06 4.85
CA LYS A 53 -8.45 3.02 4.66
C LYS A 53 -8.18 2.78 3.18
N MET A 54 -9.25 2.63 2.38
CA MET A 54 -9.12 2.44 0.94
C MET A 54 -8.42 3.63 0.26
N SER A 55 -8.81 4.86 0.60
CA SER A 55 -8.17 6.07 0.04
C SER A 55 -6.68 6.19 0.38
N ILE A 56 -6.26 5.72 1.56
CA ILE A 56 -4.83 5.71 1.96
C ILE A 56 -4.09 4.54 1.29
N LEU A 57 -4.71 3.38 1.16
CA LEU A 57 -4.13 2.25 0.44
C LEU A 57 -3.88 2.63 -1.02
N ASP A 58 -4.88 3.19 -1.71
CA ASP A 58 -4.73 3.69 -3.08
C ASP A 58 -3.55 4.66 -3.20
N LEU A 59 -3.41 5.59 -2.25
CA LEU A 59 -2.27 6.51 -2.20
C LEU A 59 -0.93 5.79 -2.08
N LEU A 60 -0.85 4.75 -1.26
CA LEU A 60 0.38 3.99 -1.06
C LEU A 60 0.72 3.11 -2.28
N TYR A 61 -0.28 2.50 -2.92
CA TYR A 61 -0.12 1.75 -4.16
C TYR A 61 0.38 2.67 -5.29
N ASP A 62 -0.27 3.81 -5.49
CA ASP A 62 0.13 4.81 -6.48
C ASP A 62 1.53 5.37 -6.18
N LEU A 63 1.86 5.63 -4.90
CA LEU A 63 3.18 6.14 -4.50
C LEU A 63 4.31 5.14 -4.80
N LEU A 64 4.06 3.85 -4.55
CA LEU A 64 5.01 2.77 -4.81
C LEU A 64 4.98 2.30 -6.27
N ASN A 65 4.11 2.88 -7.09
CA ASN A 65 3.88 2.52 -8.48
C ASN A 65 3.57 1.02 -8.63
N LEU A 66 2.68 0.51 -7.76
CA LEU A 66 2.22 -0.87 -7.71
C LEU A 66 0.81 -0.98 -8.29
N ASP A 67 0.52 -2.12 -8.93
CA ASP A 67 -0.82 -2.39 -9.44
C ASP A 67 -1.80 -2.65 -8.29
N THR A 68 -2.86 -1.84 -8.22
CA THR A 68 -3.92 -2.01 -7.21
C THR A 68 -4.68 -3.32 -7.49
N PRO A 69 -4.79 -4.23 -6.52
CA PRO A 69 -5.52 -5.48 -6.70
C PRO A 69 -7.00 -5.20 -6.97
N ALA A 70 -7.63 -6.08 -7.75
CA ALA A 70 -9.08 -6.01 -7.95
C ALA A 70 -9.81 -6.19 -6.61
N PRO A 71 -10.93 -5.46 -6.36
CA PRO A 71 -11.73 -5.68 -5.17
C PRO A 71 -12.27 -7.11 -5.17
N CYS A 72 -11.75 -7.92 -4.24
CA CYS A 72 -12.00 -9.35 -4.15
C CYS A 72 -12.15 -9.75 -2.68
N ASP A 73 -13.08 -10.66 -2.40
CA ASP A 73 -13.35 -11.11 -1.03
C ASP A 73 -12.34 -12.16 -0.53
N SER A 74 -11.47 -12.66 -1.40
CA SER A 74 -10.45 -13.65 -1.07
C SER A 74 -9.04 -13.18 -1.43
N TYR A 75 -8.11 -13.48 -0.52
CA TYR A 75 -6.68 -13.16 -0.68
C TYR A 75 -6.09 -13.77 -1.95
N GLU A 76 -6.43 -15.03 -2.25
CA GLU A 76 -5.98 -15.75 -3.44
C GLU A 76 -6.43 -15.09 -4.76
N ALA A 77 -7.66 -14.56 -4.78
CA ALA A 77 -8.16 -13.84 -5.96
C ALA A 77 -7.45 -12.49 -6.15
N ALA A 78 -7.18 -11.77 -5.06
CA ALA A 78 -6.43 -10.52 -5.09
C ALA A 78 -4.98 -10.75 -5.58
N LEU A 79 -4.28 -11.76 -5.05
CA LEU A 79 -2.94 -12.17 -5.48
C LEU A 79 -2.88 -12.46 -6.98
N LYS A 80 -3.84 -13.25 -7.48
CA LYS A 80 -3.91 -13.63 -8.89
C LYS A 80 -4.13 -12.41 -9.80
N SER A 81 -4.80 -11.37 -9.30
CA SER A 81 -5.06 -10.13 -10.06
C SER A 81 -3.81 -9.26 -10.22
N THR A 82 -2.97 -9.15 -9.18
CA THR A 82 -1.75 -8.31 -9.20
C THR A 82 -0.57 -9.02 -9.86
N TYR A 83 -0.52 -10.36 -9.83
CA TYR A 83 0.61 -11.14 -10.33
C TYR A 83 0.17 -12.24 -11.31
N PRO A 84 -0.27 -11.89 -12.53
CA PRO A 84 -0.74 -12.88 -13.50
C PRO A 84 0.37 -13.79 -14.06
N ILE A 85 1.65 -13.40 -13.90
CA ILE A 85 2.81 -14.06 -14.51
C ILE A 85 3.49 -15.06 -13.55
N TRP A 86 3.31 -14.87 -12.24
CA TRP A 86 3.73 -15.86 -11.27
C TRP A 86 2.64 -16.94 -11.22
N ASN A 87 2.79 -17.97 -12.04
CA ASN A 87 2.09 -19.24 -11.82
C ASN A 87 2.19 -19.54 -10.31
N LEU A 88 1.06 -19.83 -9.65
CA LEU A 88 1.02 -20.12 -8.20
C LEU A 88 2.08 -21.15 -7.79
N THR A 89 2.44 -22.08 -8.68
CA THR A 89 3.57 -22.99 -8.45
C THR A 89 4.92 -22.31 -8.36
N THR A 90 5.21 -21.24 -9.09
CA THR A 90 6.48 -20.50 -8.97
C THR A 90 6.58 -19.76 -7.64
N VAL A 91 5.48 -19.18 -7.13
CA VAL A 91 5.48 -18.52 -5.81
C VAL A 91 5.63 -19.55 -4.69
N GLU A 92 4.90 -20.67 -4.76
CA GLU A 92 5.08 -21.77 -3.80
C GLU A 92 6.47 -22.38 -3.88
N VAL A 93 7.03 -22.55 -5.07
CA VAL A 93 8.41 -23.02 -5.26
C VAL A 93 9.40 -22.01 -4.68
N LEU A 94 9.24 -20.70 -4.91
CA LEU A 94 10.12 -19.70 -4.32
C LEU A 94 9.98 -19.59 -2.80
N PHE A 95 8.77 -19.70 -2.25
CA PHE A 95 8.54 -19.71 -0.81
C PHE A 95 9.11 -20.97 -0.15
N THR A 96 8.98 -22.12 -0.83
CA THR A 96 9.60 -23.39 -0.42
C THR A 96 11.12 -23.32 -0.51
N LEU A 97 11.68 -22.75 -1.59
CA LEU A 97 13.13 -22.55 -1.74
C LEU A 97 13.69 -21.54 -0.74
N ALA A 98 12.94 -20.49 -0.41
CA ALA A 98 13.31 -19.53 0.63
C ALA A 98 13.30 -20.19 2.03
N SER A 99 12.29 -21.01 2.32
CA SER A 99 12.20 -21.77 3.57
C SER A 99 13.30 -22.86 3.67
N GLN A 100 13.68 -23.49 2.55
CA GLN A 100 14.79 -24.44 2.50
C GLN A 100 16.16 -23.76 2.66
N LYS A 101 16.32 -22.54 2.12
CA LYS A 101 17.54 -21.74 2.30
C LYS A 101 17.76 -21.34 3.76
N GLU A 102 16.68 -21.05 4.49
CA GLU A 102 16.75 -20.74 5.92
C GLU A 102 17.12 -21.97 6.77
N SER A 103 16.71 -23.17 6.34
CA SER A 103 17.06 -24.43 7.02
C SER A 103 18.49 -24.93 6.71
N ASN A 104 19.02 -24.63 5.51
CA ASN A 104 20.38 -25.02 5.08
C ASN A 104 21.46 -23.96 5.38
N GLY A 105 21.10 -22.83 5.99
CA GLY A 105 22.03 -21.81 6.44
C GLY A 105 22.72 -22.18 7.76
N HIS A 106 23.54 -23.23 7.75
CA HIS A 106 24.56 -23.45 8.78
C HIS A 106 25.93 -23.12 8.16
N TRP A 107 26.36 -21.87 8.38
CA TRP A 107 27.63 -21.20 8.04
C TRP A 107 27.85 -20.79 6.57
#